data_AF-A0A1F2PAD4-F1
#
_entry.id   AF-A0A1F2PAD4-F1
#
_cell.length_a   1.000
_cell.length_b   1.000
_cell.length_c   1.000
_cell.angle_alpha   90.00
_cell.angle_beta   90.00
_cell.angle_gamma   90.00
#
_symmetry.space_group_name_H-M   'P 1'
#
loop_
_entity.id
_entity.type
_entity.pdbx_description
1 polymer ?
#
loop_
_entity_poly.entity_id
_entity_poly.type
_entity_poly.pdbx_seq_one_letter_code
_entity_poly.pdbx_strand_id
1 'polypeptide(L)'
;MITILLFLAGVVIVSLSGVLMPGPVLAGSVAKGYEERDAGVWIAVGHGLIEVPLILLIYAGLSSLFEVSLIKIIIGLIGGGLMIYLGLGMFRADMNLEARTIDHSALMIGFITSASNPAFYLWWVAIGSLLIMTAVEFGTIGFILFVIVHWLVDLIWYWFVTASVFMSRQLFGDKIWRGVSFLCGSTLILFGGWFIWEGLMAVISFFPEHT
;
A
#
# COMPACT_ATOMS: atom_id res chain seq x y z
N MET A 1 29.46 -9.28 10.40
CA MET A 1 28.86 -8.11 11.09
C MET A 1 28.81 -6.88 10.19
N ILE A 2 29.92 -6.45 9.57
CA ILE A 2 29.90 -5.30 8.63
C ILE A 2 29.00 -5.58 7.41
N THR A 3 29.04 -6.77 6.83
CA THR A 3 28.24 -7.15 5.65
C THR A 3 26.73 -7.13 5.91
N ILE A 4 26.28 -7.61 7.07
CA ILE A 4 24.85 -7.58 7.42
C ILE A 4 24.35 -6.16 7.69
N LEU A 5 25.16 -5.29 8.28
CA LEU A 5 24.79 -3.88 8.47
C LEU A 5 24.66 -3.14 7.12
N LEU A 6 25.56 -3.39 6.18
CA LEU A 6 25.47 -2.84 4.82
C LEU A 6 24.21 -3.35 4.10
N PHE A 7 23.91 -4.64 4.24
CA PHE A 7 22.66 -5.21 3.71
C PHE A 7 21.44 -4.51 4.30
N LEU A 8 21.34 -4.38 5.63
CA LEU A 8 20.20 -3.72 6.28
C LEU A 8 20.08 -2.23 5.90
N ALA A 9 21.21 -1.54 5.71
CA ALA A 9 21.19 -0.17 5.16
C ALA A 9 20.62 -0.15 3.73
N GLY A 10 21.00 -1.14 2.91
CA GLY A 10 20.40 -1.36 1.58
C GLY A 10 18.90 -1.64 1.66
N VAL A 11 18.45 -2.48 2.61
CA VAL A 11 17.03 -2.75 2.87
C VAL A 11 16.30 -1.44 3.15
N VAL A 12 16.82 -0.56 4.00
CA VAL A 12 16.19 0.74 4.27
C VAL A 12 16.04 1.56 2.99
N ILE A 13 17.10 1.70 2.20
CA ILE A 13 17.08 2.51 0.96
C ILE A 13 16.11 1.93 -0.07
N VAL A 14 16.11 0.61 -0.26
CA VAL A 14 15.25 -0.05 -1.25
C VAL A 14 13.79 -0.04 -0.77
N SER A 15 13.52 -0.26 0.52
CA SER A 15 12.16 -0.25 1.08
C SER A 15 11.52 1.14 0.98
N LEU A 16 12.32 2.20 1.15
CA LEU A 16 11.87 3.58 0.89
C LEU A 16 11.32 3.74 -0.53
N SER A 17 11.89 3.09 -1.55
CA SER A 17 11.34 3.16 -2.91
C SER A 17 9.92 2.60 -3.03
N GLY A 18 9.58 1.60 -2.19
CA GLY A 18 8.23 1.02 -2.14
C GLY A 18 7.23 1.99 -1.51
N VAL A 19 7.55 2.52 -0.32
CA VAL A 19 6.61 3.38 0.44
C VAL A 19 6.53 4.82 -0.06
N LEU A 20 7.57 5.32 -0.75
CA LEU A 20 7.55 6.63 -1.40
C LEU A 20 6.73 6.64 -2.70
N MET A 21 6.44 5.47 -3.27
CA MET A 21 5.68 5.38 -4.50
C MET A 21 4.26 5.95 -4.28
N PRO A 22 3.80 6.89 -5.12
CA PRO A 22 2.44 7.41 -5.00
C PRO A 22 1.46 6.25 -5.21
N GLY A 23 0.57 6.05 -4.24
CA GLY A 23 -0.31 4.89 -4.24
C GLY A 23 -1.40 4.94 -3.17
N PRO A 24 -2.19 3.86 -3.04
CA PRO A 24 -3.41 3.86 -2.25
C PRO A 24 -3.16 4.04 -0.75
N VAL A 25 -2.11 3.41 -0.23
CA VAL A 25 -1.73 3.51 1.19
C VAL A 25 -1.30 4.94 1.53
N LEU A 26 -0.54 5.59 0.63
CA LEU A 26 -0.13 6.99 0.81
C LEU A 26 -1.35 7.93 0.77
N ALA A 27 -2.26 7.75 -0.18
CA ALA A 27 -3.50 8.53 -0.25
C ALA A 27 -4.35 8.35 1.03
N GLY A 28 -4.49 7.12 1.52
CA GLY A 28 -5.16 6.81 2.78
C GLY A 28 -4.48 7.45 4.00
N SER A 29 -3.15 7.44 4.01
CA SER A 29 -2.34 8.09 5.06
C SER A 29 -2.54 9.60 5.09
N VAL A 30 -2.51 10.25 3.92
CA VAL A 30 -2.78 11.69 3.84
C VAL A 30 -4.19 11.99 4.33
N ALA A 31 -5.19 11.24 3.88
CA ALA A 31 -6.58 11.44 4.28
C ALA A 31 -6.78 11.28 5.80
N LYS A 32 -6.29 10.18 6.38
CA LYS A 32 -6.47 9.88 7.81
C LYS A 32 -5.59 10.76 8.70
N GLY A 33 -4.41 11.17 8.22
CA GLY A 33 -3.51 12.08 8.91
C GLY A 33 -4.10 13.45 9.20
N TYR A 34 -5.12 13.88 8.45
CA TYR A 34 -5.84 15.11 8.75
C TYR A 34 -6.70 15.00 10.01
N GLU A 35 -7.28 13.83 10.26
CA GLU A 35 -8.11 13.56 11.44
C GLU A 35 -7.23 13.25 12.67
N GLU A 36 -6.22 12.41 12.48
CA GLU A 36 -5.45 11.78 13.55
C GLU A 36 -3.93 11.82 13.27
N ARG A 37 -3.17 12.46 14.17
CA ARG A 37 -1.71 12.63 14.04
C ARG A 37 -0.96 11.31 13.88
N ASP A 38 -1.28 10.35 14.74
CA ASP A 38 -0.53 9.10 14.88
C ASP A 38 -1.21 7.92 14.14
N ALA A 39 -2.17 8.21 13.26
CA ALA A 39 -2.84 7.18 12.45
C ALA A 39 -1.87 6.34 11.63
N GLY A 40 -0.72 6.89 11.23
CA GLY A 40 0.30 6.19 10.45
C GLY A 40 0.85 4.94 11.14
N VAL A 41 0.86 4.90 12.48
CA VAL A 41 1.25 3.70 13.24
C VAL A 41 0.28 2.56 12.96
N TRP A 42 -1.03 2.84 13.05
CA TRP A 42 -2.06 1.83 12.80
C TRP A 42 -2.17 1.46 11.32
N ILE A 43 -1.93 2.41 10.41
CA ILE A 43 -1.83 2.12 8.97
C ILE A 43 -0.67 1.14 8.71
N ALA A 44 0.50 1.35 9.31
CA ALA A 44 1.64 0.45 9.17
C ALA A 44 1.37 -0.95 9.74
N VAL A 45 0.62 -1.04 10.86
CA VAL A 45 0.15 -2.33 11.38
C VAL A 45 -0.79 -3.01 10.37
N GLY A 46 -1.76 -2.29 9.84
CA GLY A 46 -2.67 -2.81 8.81
C GLY A 46 -1.96 -3.27 7.53
N HIS A 47 -0.96 -2.52 7.08
CA HIS A 47 -0.07 -2.87 5.97
C HIS A 47 0.70 -4.17 6.27
N GLY A 48 1.33 -4.22 7.44
CA GLY A 48 2.09 -5.37 7.93
C GLY A 48 1.28 -6.66 8.02
N LEU A 49 -0.03 -6.58 8.28
CA LEU A 49 -0.92 -7.75 8.33
C LEU A 49 -1.07 -8.46 6.98
N ILE A 50 -0.88 -7.77 5.86
CA ILE A 50 -0.85 -8.37 4.52
C ILE A 50 0.58 -8.67 4.11
N GLU A 51 1.50 -7.77 4.43
CA GLU A 51 2.89 -7.85 4.02
C GLU A 51 3.65 -9.01 4.67
N VAL A 52 3.55 -9.19 5.99
CA VAL A 52 4.31 -10.25 6.67
C VAL A 52 3.89 -11.64 6.15
N PRO A 53 2.59 -11.97 6.01
CA PRO A 53 2.20 -13.20 5.33
C PRO A 53 2.71 -13.31 3.90
N LEU A 54 2.71 -12.21 3.13
CA LEU A 54 3.25 -12.19 1.77
C LEU A 54 4.74 -12.51 1.73
N ILE A 55 5.53 -11.91 2.62
CA ILE A 55 6.96 -12.20 2.78
C ILE A 55 7.17 -13.69 3.06
N LEU A 56 6.39 -14.27 3.97
CA LEU A 56 6.50 -15.69 4.32
C LEU A 56 6.11 -16.61 3.16
N LEU A 57 5.10 -16.24 2.37
CA LEU A 57 4.73 -16.99 1.16
C LEU A 57 5.85 -16.95 0.11
N ILE A 58 6.43 -15.77 -0.14
CA ILE A 58 7.55 -15.63 -1.08
C ILE A 58 8.77 -16.41 -0.57
N TYR A 59 9.09 -16.31 0.72
CA TYR A 59 10.15 -17.08 1.37
C TYR A 59 9.94 -18.59 1.22
N ALA A 60 8.70 -19.08 1.27
CA ALA A 60 8.35 -20.49 1.02
C ALA A 60 8.41 -20.89 -0.48
N GLY A 61 8.78 -19.99 -1.38
CA GLY A 61 8.89 -20.25 -2.82
C GLY A 61 7.58 -20.11 -3.60
N LEU A 62 6.54 -19.51 -2.99
CA LEU A 62 5.22 -19.33 -3.60
C LEU A 62 5.10 -17.99 -4.37
N SER A 63 6.21 -17.35 -4.74
CA SER A 63 6.19 -16.11 -5.54
C SER A 63 5.47 -16.28 -6.88
N SER A 64 5.58 -17.47 -7.49
CA SER A 64 4.92 -17.81 -8.76
C SER A 64 3.38 -17.82 -8.68
N LEU A 65 2.78 -17.91 -7.49
CA LEU A 65 1.32 -17.76 -7.33
C LEU A 65 0.86 -16.39 -7.80
N PHE A 66 1.66 -15.34 -7.59
CA PHE A 66 1.31 -13.99 -8.01
C PHE A 66 1.53 -13.75 -9.51
N GLU A 67 2.13 -14.71 -10.23
CA GLU A 67 2.21 -14.68 -11.70
C GLU A 67 0.95 -15.26 -12.36
N VAL A 68 0.14 -16.05 -11.63
CA VAL A 68 -1.07 -16.69 -12.12
C VAL A 68 -2.11 -15.63 -12.52
N SER A 69 -2.56 -15.69 -13.78
CA SER A 69 -3.51 -14.73 -14.36
C SER A 69 -4.78 -14.58 -13.52
N LEU A 70 -5.31 -15.68 -12.98
CA LEU A 70 -6.50 -15.65 -12.11
C LEU A 70 -6.30 -14.81 -10.84
N ILE A 71 -5.13 -14.91 -10.18
CA ILE A 71 -4.84 -14.14 -8.96
C ILE A 71 -4.72 -12.65 -9.31
N LYS A 72 -4.06 -12.31 -10.42
CA LYS A 72 -3.99 -10.93 -10.93
C LYS A 72 -5.38 -10.35 -11.25
N ILE A 73 -6.25 -11.16 -11.88
CA ILE A 73 -7.64 -10.78 -12.17
C ILE A 73 -8.41 -10.47 -10.87
N ILE A 74 -8.34 -11.37 -9.88
CA ILE A 74 -9.06 -11.20 -8.61
C ILE A 74 -8.59 -9.95 -7.88
N ILE A 75 -7.27 -9.76 -7.75
CA ILE A 75 -6.69 -8.59 -7.07
C ILE A 75 -7.06 -7.31 -7.85
N GLY A 76 -6.97 -7.32 -9.17
CA GLY A 76 -7.29 -6.15 -10.01
C GLY A 76 -8.75 -5.72 -9.91
N LEU A 77 -9.70 -6.67 -10.02
CA LEU A 77 -11.13 -6.38 -9.99
C LEU A 77 -11.61 -5.98 -8.58
N ILE A 78 -11.31 -6.79 -7.56
CA ILE A 78 -11.74 -6.52 -6.18
C ILE A 78 -11.00 -5.28 -5.65
N GLY A 79 -9.69 -5.23 -5.87
CA GLY A 79 -8.87 -4.13 -5.40
C GLY A 79 -9.23 -2.80 -6.05
N GLY A 80 -9.43 -2.80 -7.36
CA GLY A 80 -9.84 -1.60 -8.08
C GLY A 80 -11.22 -1.09 -7.66
N GLY A 81 -12.18 -1.99 -7.42
CA GLY A 81 -13.51 -1.63 -6.89
C GLY A 81 -13.45 -1.00 -5.50
N LEU A 82 -12.66 -1.56 -4.59
CA LEU A 82 -12.46 -1.01 -3.25
C LEU A 82 -11.78 0.36 -3.29
N MET A 83 -10.81 0.57 -4.18
CA MET A 83 -10.14 1.86 -4.35
C MET A 83 -11.08 2.95 -4.87
N ILE A 84 -11.95 2.62 -5.83
CA ILE A 84 -13.00 3.53 -6.29
C ILE A 84 -13.93 3.88 -5.13
N TYR A 85 -14.36 2.89 -4.34
CA TYR A 85 -15.21 3.12 -3.16
C TYR A 85 -14.57 4.09 -2.16
N LEU A 86 -13.29 3.88 -1.82
CA LEU A 86 -12.55 4.77 -0.92
C LEU A 86 -12.39 6.18 -1.51
N GLY A 87 -12.04 6.31 -2.79
CA GLY A 87 -11.89 7.60 -3.46
C GLY A 87 -13.19 8.40 -3.55
N LEU A 88 -14.32 7.74 -3.80
CA LEU A 88 -15.64 8.37 -3.78
C LEU A 88 -16.03 8.85 -2.37
N GLY A 89 -15.62 8.13 -1.32
CA GLY A 89 -15.79 8.54 0.07
C GLY A 89 -15.11 9.88 0.36
N MET A 90 -13.92 10.11 -0.22
CA MET A 90 -13.16 11.36 -0.03
C MET A 90 -13.87 12.58 -0.64
N PHE A 91 -14.59 12.43 -1.75
CA PHE A 91 -15.37 13.52 -2.33
C PHE A 91 -16.64 13.84 -1.54
N ARG A 92 -17.25 12.84 -0.90
CA ARG A 92 -18.47 13.01 -0.10
C ARG A 92 -18.20 13.76 1.20
N ALA A 93 -17.02 13.57 1.80
CA ALA A 93 -16.58 14.31 2.98
C ALA A 93 -16.39 15.82 2.73
N ASP A 94 -16.15 16.23 1.48
CA ASP A 94 -15.95 17.64 1.11
C ASP A 94 -17.28 18.42 0.91
N MET A 95 -18.36 17.71 0.61
CA MET A 95 -19.63 18.32 0.21
C MET A 95 -20.63 18.56 1.35
N ASN A 96 -20.23 18.89 2.58
CA ASN A 96 -21.13 19.33 3.69
C ASN A 96 -22.43 18.51 3.93
N LEU A 97 -22.52 17.31 3.36
CA LEU A 97 -23.47 16.30 3.75
C LEU A 97 -22.87 15.66 5.00
N GLU A 98 -23.69 15.22 5.93
CA GLU A 98 -23.31 14.62 7.22
C GLU A 98 -22.52 13.29 7.10
N ALA A 99 -21.67 13.12 6.09
CA ALA A 99 -20.69 12.06 5.96
C ALA A 99 -19.47 12.41 6.83
N ARG A 100 -19.65 12.22 8.14
CA ARG A 100 -18.56 12.12 9.10
C ARG A 100 -17.50 11.16 8.56
N THR A 101 -16.29 11.69 8.36
CA THR A 101 -15.01 10.96 8.44
C THR A 101 -14.85 9.76 7.50
N ILE A 102 -13.61 9.39 7.20
CA ILE A 102 -13.40 8.02 6.73
C ILE A 102 -13.71 7.12 7.94
N ASP A 103 -14.91 6.53 7.99
CA ASP A 103 -15.37 5.65 9.10
C ASP A 103 -14.59 4.32 9.18
N HIS A 104 -13.58 4.15 8.33
CA HIS A 104 -12.64 3.05 8.44
C HIS A 104 -11.51 3.43 9.40
N SER A 105 -11.22 2.52 10.34
CA SER A 105 -10.07 2.66 11.23
C SER A 105 -8.77 2.79 10.43
N ALA A 106 -7.79 3.50 10.97
CA ALA A 106 -6.47 3.65 10.35
C ALA A 106 -5.84 2.29 9.98
N LEU A 107 -6.03 1.28 10.83
CA LEU A 107 -5.63 -0.09 10.54
C LEU A 107 -6.32 -0.66 9.29
N MET A 108 -7.63 -0.51 9.19
CA MET A 108 -8.39 -1.00 8.05
C MET A 108 -8.00 -0.28 6.75
N ILE A 109 -7.70 1.02 6.82
CA ILE A 109 -7.16 1.76 5.67
C ILE A 109 -5.86 1.11 5.20
N GLY A 110 -4.89 0.88 6.10
CA GLY A 110 -3.63 0.22 5.76
C GLY A 110 -3.83 -1.17 5.17
N PHE A 111 -4.70 -1.99 5.78
CA PHE A 111 -4.99 -3.33 5.29
C PHE A 111 -5.64 -3.33 3.89
N ILE A 112 -6.75 -2.61 3.72
CA ILE A 112 -7.52 -2.60 2.48
C ILE A 112 -6.67 -2.04 1.35
N THR A 113 -6.05 -0.88 1.56
CA THR A 113 -5.29 -0.19 0.50
C THR A 113 -4.05 -0.96 0.07
N SER A 114 -3.48 -1.80 0.94
CA SER A 114 -2.36 -2.68 0.58
C SER A 114 -2.85 -3.93 -0.14
N ALA A 115 -3.89 -4.58 0.40
CA ALA A 115 -4.50 -5.76 -0.21
C ALA A 115 -5.10 -5.49 -1.59
N SER A 116 -5.57 -4.26 -1.81
CA SER A 116 -6.21 -3.83 -3.06
C SER A 116 -5.23 -3.30 -4.10
N ASN A 117 -3.92 -3.31 -3.83
CA ASN A 117 -2.93 -2.65 -4.68
C ASN A 117 -2.07 -3.67 -5.46
N PRO A 118 -2.38 -3.96 -6.74
CA PRO A 118 -1.52 -4.75 -7.63
C PRO A 118 -0.05 -4.33 -7.62
N ALA A 119 0.26 -3.03 -7.55
CA ALA A 119 1.64 -2.55 -7.55
C ALA A 119 2.41 -2.99 -6.30
N PHE A 120 1.73 -3.16 -5.15
CA PHE A 120 2.32 -3.68 -3.92
C PHE A 120 2.79 -5.14 -4.11
N TYR A 121 1.95 -6.00 -4.70
CA TYR A 121 2.33 -7.38 -4.98
C TYR A 121 3.43 -7.48 -6.04
N LEU A 122 3.36 -6.67 -7.10
CA LEU A 122 4.39 -6.64 -8.14
C LEU A 122 5.75 -6.18 -7.59
N TRP A 123 5.77 -5.18 -6.70
CA TRP A 123 6.99 -4.74 -6.03
C TRP A 123 7.58 -5.88 -5.19
N TRP A 124 6.75 -6.60 -4.44
CA TRP A 124 7.20 -7.73 -3.64
C TRP A 124 7.73 -8.90 -4.47
N VAL A 125 7.11 -9.21 -5.61
CA VAL A 125 7.59 -10.25 -6.53
C VAL A 125 8.90 -9.83 -7.21
N ALA A 126 9.03 -8.58 -7.64
CA ALA A 126 10.19 -8.12 -8.41
C ALA A 126 11.39 -7.74 -7.52
N ILE A 127 11.17 -6.88 -6.53
CA ILE A 127 12.23 -6.29 -5.68
C ILE A 127 12.27 -7.02 -4.34
N GLY A 128 11.12 -7.26 -3.72
CA GLY A 128 11.03 -7.91 -2.43
C GLY A 128 11.59 -9.33 -2.41
N SER A 129 11.42 -10.10 -3.48
CA SER A 129 11.99 -11.44 -3.63
C SER A 129 13.52 -11.43 -3.58
N LEU A 130 14.15 -10.45 -4.23
CA LEU A 130 15.61 -10.26 -4.18
C LEU A 130 16.06 -9.95 -2.75
N LEU A 131 15.37 -9.05 -2.04
CA LEU A 131 15.68 -8.73 -0.65
C LEU A 131 15.54 -9.96 0.27
N ILE A 132 14.47 -10.75 0.09
CA ILE A 132 14.24 -11.99 0.83
C ILE A 132 15.37 -12.99 0.56
N MET A 133 15.70 -13.25 -0.71
CA MET A 133 16.76 -14.20 -1.08
C MET A 133 18.11 -13.78 -0.50
N THR A 134 18.47 -12.50 -0.59
CA THR A 134 19.71 -11.99 0.02
C THR A 134 19.67 -12.06 1.54
N ALA A 135 18.52 -11.81 2.18
CA ALA A 135 18.39 -11.91 3.64
C ALA A 135 18.64 -13.34 4.15
N VAL A 136 18.21 -14.35 3.39
CA VAL A 136 18.34 -15.77 3.73
C VAL A 136 19.80 -16.24 3.69
N GLU A 137 20.67 -15.61 2.89
CA GLU A 137 22.12 -15.88 2.89
C GLU A 137 22.77 -15.57 4.25
N PHE A 138 22.18 -14.66 5.03
CA PHE A 138 22.60 -14.36 6.40
C PHE A 138 21.93 -15.26 7.46
N GLY A 139 21.22 -16.31 7.04
CA GLY A 139 20.50 -17.24 7.89
C GLY A 139 19.24 -16.64 8.52
N THR A 140 18.64 -17.38 9.47
CA THR A 140 17.37 -17.01 10.12
C THR A 140 17.41 -15.64 10.79
N ILE A 141 18.56 -15.28 11.40
CA ILE A 141 18.73 -13.98 12.03
C ILE A 141 18.69 -12.86 10.99
N GLY A 142 19.33 -13.04 9.83
CA GLY A 142 19.30 -12.08 8.73
C GLY A 142 17.89 -11.85 8.18
N PHE A 143 17.13 -12.94 8.01
CA PHE A 143 15.74 -12.87 7.58
C PHE A 143 14.86 -12.13 8.59
N ILE A 144 14.96 -12.44 9.89
CA ILE A 144 14.19 -11.75 10.93
C ILE A 144 14.55 -10.26 10.98
N LEU A 145 15.83 -9.93 10.92
CA LEU A 145 16.28 -8.53 10.91
C LEU A 145 15.79 -7.79 9.65
N PHE A 146 15.79 -8.44 8.49
CA PHE A 146 15.22 -7.89 7.27
C PHE A 146 13.74 -7.53 7.44
N VAL A 147 12.92 -8.46 7.93
CA VAL A 147 11.48 -8.24 8.12
C VAL A 147 11.23 -7.07 9.09
N ILE A 148 11.96 -7.03 10.20
CA ILE A 148 11.84 -5.96 11.19
C ILE A 148 12.26 -4.60 10.59
N VAL A 149 13.41 -4.54 9.93
CA VAL A 149 13.94 -3.29 9.37
C VAL A 149 13.06 -2.77 8.25
N HIS A 150 12.57 -3.66 7.36
CA HIS A 150 11.63 -3.30 6.30
C HIS A 150 10.35 -2.69 6.90
N TRP A 151 9.68 -3.42 7.80
CA TRP A 151 8.43 -2.95 8.40
C TRP A 151 8.61 -1.66 9.22
N LEU A 152 9.77 -1.45 9.84
CA LEU A 152 10.09 -0.19 10.51
C LEU A 152 10.19 0.99 9.53
N VAL A 153 10.65 0.77 8.29
CA VAL A 153 10.65 1.82 7.26
C VAL A 153 9.21 2.26 6.97
N ASP A 154 8.30 1.31 6.83
CA ASP A 154 6.88 1.59 6.59
C ASP A 154 6.25 2.34 7.77
N LEU A 155 6.51 1.86 8.99
CA LEU A 155 6.02 2.52 10.21
C LEU A 155 6.51 3.96 10.30
N ILE A 156 7.81 4.17 10.14
CA ILE A 156 8.40 5.51 10.22
C ILE A 156 7.82 6.41 9.13
N TRP A 157 7.71 5.90 7.90
CA TRP A 157 7.19 6.67 6.78
C TRP A 157 5.72 7.03 6.94
N TYR A 158 4.85 6.05 7.21
CA TYR A 158 3.42 6.33 7.35
C TYR A 158 3.12 7.22 8.54
N TRP A 159 3.80 7.02 9.68
CA TRP A 159 3.71 7.95 10.82
C TRP A 159 4.20 9.36 10.45
N PHE A 160 5.32 9.47 9.74
CA PHE A 160 5.84 10.77 9.29
C PHE A 160 4.83 11.50 8.39
N VAL A 161 4.21 10.78 7.45
CA VAL A 161 3.16 11.35 6.57
C VAL A 161 1.98 11.83 7.39
N THR A 162 1.40 10.99 8.28
CA THR A 162 0.22 11.40 9.06
C THR A 162 0.53 12.55 10.01
N ALA A 163 1.69 12.52 10.68
CA ALA A 163 2.11 13.59 11.57
C ALA A 163 2.34 14.91 10.82
N SER A 164 2.96 14.86 9.64
CA SER A 164 3.21 16.03 8.79
C SER A 164 1.90 16.65 8.30
N VAL A 165 0.94 15.83 7.86
CA VAL A 165 -0.40 16.31 7.46
C VAL A 165 -1.13 16.93 8.65
N PHE A 166 -1.13 16.27 9.80
CA PHE A 166 -1.79 16.78 11.00
C PHE A 166 -1.22 18.11 11.48
N MET A 167 0.11 18.27 11.46
CA MET A 167 0.78 19.51 11.87
C MET A 167 0.53 20.64 10.86
N SER A 168 0.54 20.31 9.57
CA SER A 168 0.36 21.30 8.50
C SER A 168 -1.10 21.73 8.29
N ARG A 169 -2.09 20.98 8.79
CA ARG A 169 -3.52 21.36 8.70
C ARG A 169 -3.84 22.70 9.36
N GLN A 170 -3.06 23.14 10.35
CA GLN A 170 -3.23 24.45 10.98
C GLN A 170 -2.70 25.60 10.11
N LEU A 171 -1.78 25.29 9.19
CA LEU A 171 -1.18 26.24 8.25
C LEU A 171 -1.98 26.31 6.94
N PHE A 172 -2.64 25.21 6.57
CA PHE A 172 -3.41 25.08 5.34
C PHE A 172 -4.91 25.26 5.61
N GLY A 173 -5.49 26.35 5.09
CA GLY A 173 -6.93 26.57 5.18
C GLY A 173 -7.74 25.56 4.35
N ASP A 174 -9.05 25.49 4.60
CA ASP A 174 -9.98 24.50 4.03
C ASP A 174 -9.82 24.31 2.52
N LYS A 175 -9.59 25.38 1.75
CA LYS A 175 -9.41 25.32 0.29
C LYS A 175 -8.27 24.41 -0.17
N ILE A 176 -7.14 24.44 0.54
CA ILE A 176 -5.98 23.59 0.21
C ILE A 176 -6.30 22.14 0.55
N TRP A 177 -6.97 21.91 1.68
CA TRP A 177 -7.40 20.59 2.09
C TRP A 177 -8.40 19.95 1.12
N ARG A 178 -9.35 20.74 0.61
CA ARG A 178 -10.24 20.32 -0.49
C ARG A 178 -9.46 19.88 -1.71
N GLY A 179 -8.44 20.65 -2.10
CA GLY A 179 -7.57 20.31 -3.22
C GLY A 179 -6.81 19.00 -3.00
N VAL A 180 -6.23 18.79 -1.82
CA VAL A 180 -5.51 17.56 -1.46
C VAL A 180 -6.45 16.36 -1.43
N SER A 181 -7.62 16.50 -0.78
CA SER A 181 -8.62 15.44 -0.69
C SER A 181 -9.16 15.08 -2.08
N PHE A 182 -9.40 16.09 -2.93
CA PHE A 182 -9.81 15.89 -4.30
C PHE A 182 -8.74 15.15 -5.12
N LEU A 183 -7.47 15.53 -4.96
CA LEU A 183 -6.35 14.89 -5.64
C LEU A 183 -6.18 13.43 -5.20
N CYS A 184 -6.21 13.15 -3.89
CA CYS A 184 -6.12 11.80 -3.35
C CYS A 184 -7.31 10.92 -3.79
N GLY A 185 -8.54 11.44 -3.69
CA GLY A 185 -9.75 10.74 -4.13
C GLY A 185 -9.73 10.43 -5.62
N SER A 186 -9.33 11.41 -6.44
CA SER A 186 -9.16 11.24 -7.89
C SER A 186 -8.10 10.18 -8.20
N THR A 187 -6.96 10.21 -7.49
CA THR A 187 -5.88 9.25 -7.66
C THR A 187 -6.35 7.82 -7.36
N LEU A 188 -7.08 7.62 -6.26
CA LEU A 188 -7.65 6.32 -5.90
C LEU A 188 -8.63 5.81 -6.97
N ILE A 189 -9.50 6.67 -7.50
CA ILE A 189 -10.45 6.30 -8.54
C ILE A 189 -9.74 5.98 -9.85
N LEU A 190 -8.73 6.76 -10.24
CA LEU A 190 -7.95 6.53 -11.47
C LEU A 190 -7.20 5.20 -11.40
N PHE A 191 -6.48 4.94 -10.31
CA PHE A 191 -5.82 3.64 -10.12
C PHE A 191 -6.84 2.50 -10.02
N GLY A 192 -7.98 2.71 -9.35
CA GLY A 192 -9.01 1.69 -9.23
C GLY A 192 -9.62 1.32 -10.59
N GLY A 193 -9.91 2.32 -11.43
CA GLY A 193 -10.35 2.12 -12.80
C GLY A 193 -9.31 1.43 -13.66
N TRP A 194 -8.03 1.81 -13.53
CA TRP A 194 -6.92 1.16 -14.22
C TRP A 194 -6.80 -0.32 -13.85
N PHE A 195 -6.88 -0.66 -12.55
CA PHE A 195 -6.78 -2.05 -12.10
C PHE A 195 -8.00 -2.90 -12.51
N ILE A 196 -9.20 -2.33 -12.54
CA ILE A 196 -10.37 -3.00 -13.10
C ILE A 196 -10.17 -3.26 -14.60
N TRP A 197 -9.67 -2.28 -15.35
CA TRP A 197 -9.40 -2.42 -16.78
C TRP A 197 -8.40 -3.54 -17.07
N GLU A 198 -7.26 -3.55 -16.38
CA GLU A 198 -6.26 -4.63 -16.46
C GLU A 198 -6.88 -5.99 -16.10
N GLY A 199 -7.69 -6.06 -15.04
CA GLY A 199 -8.40 -7.28 -14.65
C GLY A 199 -9.36 -7.78 -15.72
N LEU A 200 -10.15 -6.89 -16.34
CA LEU A 200 -11.08 -7.24 -17.42
C LEU A 200 -10.34 -7.71 -18.68
N MET A 201 -9.25 -7.05 -19.05
CA MET A 201 -8.42 -7.46 -20.20
C MET A 201 -7.75 -8.82 -19.96
N ALA A 202 -7.32 -9.08 -18.72
CA ALA A 202 -6.82 -10.39 -18.34
C ALA A 202 -7.91 -11.47 -18.40
N VAL A 203 -9.17 -11.17 -18.06
CA VAL A 203 -10.30 -12.11 -18.24
C VAL A 203 -10.52 -12.41 -19.72
N ILE A 204 -10.55 -11.40 -20.58
CA ILE A 204 -10.79 -11.57 -22.02
C ILE A 204 -9.69 -12.41 -22.67
N SER A 205 -8.44 -12.21 -22.29
CA SER A 205 -7.31 -13.01 -22.80
C SER A 205 -7.22 -14.42 -22.20
N PHE A 206 -7.79 -14.65 -21.01
CA PHE A 206 -7.81 -15.96 -20.35
C PHE A 206 -8.89 -16.90 -20.90
N PHE A 207 -9.98 -16.35 -21.44
CA PHE A 207 -10.99 -17.11 -22.19
C PHE A 207 -10.86 -16.79 -23.69
N PRO A 208 -9.86 -17.35 -24.40
CA PRO A 208 -9.87 -17.24 -25.85
C PRO A 208 -11.14 -17.94 -26.36
N GLU A 209 -11.88 -17.24 -27.21
CA GLU A 209 -13.13 -17.73 -27.78
C GLU A 209 -12.96 -19.16 -28.31
N HIS A 210 -13.76 -20.08 -27.78
CA HIS A 210 -14.22 -21.22 -28.57
C HIS A 210 -15.18 -20.68 -29.63
N THR A 211 -14.63 -20.18 -30.73
CA THR A 211 -15.37 -19.96 -31.99
C THR A 211 -14.52 -20.38 -33.16
#